data_AF-A0A358U803-F1
#
_entry.id   AF-A0A358U803-F1
#
_cell.length_a   1.000
_cell.length_b   1.000
_cell.length_c   1.000
_cell.angle_alpha   90.00
_cell.angle_beta   90.00
_cell.angle_gamma   90.00
#
_symmetry.space_group_name_H-M   'P 1'
#
loop_
_entity.id
_entity.type
_entity.pdbx_description
1 polymer ?
#
loop_
_entity_poly.entity_id
_entity_poly.type
_entity_poly.pdbx_seq_one_letter_code
_entity_poly.pdbx_strand_id
1 'polypeptide(L)' 'MIGFRTNDRTATGFDGSKQSIPWSAILKDYRKNDRGILQPTVFQAVWYYPEADLVYFDGKILSSVANLILRPDF' A
#
# COMPACT_ATOMS: atom_id res chain seq x y z
N MET A 1 -12.60 -1.97 5.67
CA MET A 1 -11.13 -2.12 5.70
C MET A 1 -10.81 -3.58 5.42
N ILE A 2 -9.87 -3.86 4.53
CA ILE A 2 -9.34 -5.20 4.28
C ILE A 2 -7.84 -5.16 4.58
N GLY A 3 -7.33 -6.13 5.31
CA GLY A 3 -5.90 -6.24 5.59
C GLY A 3 -5.48 -7.71 5.58
N PHE A 4 -4.29 -7.97 5.05
CA PHE A 4 -3.68 -9.29 5.11
C PHE A 4 -2.30 -9.19 5.74
N ARG A 5 -2.02 -10.07 6.69
CA ARG A 5 -0.73 -10.18 7.38
C ARG A 5 0.00 -11.42 6.87
N THR A 6 1.26 -11.27 6.53
CA THR A 6 2.06 -12.34 5.94
C THR A 6 3.54 -12.18 6.28
N ASN A 7 4.30 -13.26 6.11
CA ASN A 7 5.75 -13.34 6.32
C ASN A 7 6.49 -13.52 4.97
N ASP A 8 5.81 -13.27 3.85
CA ASP A 8 6.31 -13.53 2.49
C ASP A 8 7.41 -12.55 2.02
N ARG A 9 7.66 -11.47 2.78
CA ARG A 9 8.68 -10.47 2.47
C ARG A 9 9.78 -10.43 3.53
N THR A 10 10.97 -10.01 3.09
CA THR A 10 12.14 -9.80 3.95
C THR A 10 12.41 -8.30 4.04
N ALA A 11 12.47 -7.76 5.25
CA ALA A 11 12.91 -6.39 5.49
C ALA A 11 14.44 -6.32 5.42
N THR A 12 14.98 -5.23 4.87
CA THR A 12 16.42 -4.95 4.93
C THR A 12 16.65 -3.90 5.99
N GLY A 13 17.40 -4.26 7.04
CA GLY A 13 17.79 -3.34 8.10
C GLY A 13 18.73 -2.25 7.58
N PHE A 14 18.90 -1.18 8.34
CA PHE A 14 19.81 -0.08 7.99
C PHE A 14 21.28 -0.51 7.89
N ASP A 15 21.63 -1.61 8.57
CA ASP A 15 22.94 -2.27 8.52
C ASP A 15 23.08 -3.26 7.35
N GLY A 16 22.05 -3.38 6.50
CA GLY A 16 22.01 -4.34 5.39
C GLY A 16 21.60 -5.75 5.81
N SER A 17 21.27 -5.98 7.08
CA SER A 17 20.79 -7.29 7.55
C SER A 17 19.43 -7.64 6.94
N LYS A 18 19.22 -8.92 6.63
CA LYS A 18 17.92 -9.44 6.18
C LYS A 18 17.11 -9.90 7.37
N GLN A 19 15.91 -9.38 7.53
CA GLN A 19 15.06 -9.63 8.69
C GLN A 19 13.70 -10.18 8.23
N SER A 20 13.29 -11.32 8.79
CA SER A 20 11.97 -11.90 8.55
C SER A 20 10.99 -11.32 9.56
N ILE A 21 10.37 -10.21 9.20
CA ILE A 21 9.43 -9.47 10.04
C ILE A 21 8.04 -9.62 9.40
N PRO A 22 7.00 -10.02 10.15
CA PRO A 22 5.65 -10.03 9.61
C PRO A 22 5.23 -8.62 9.17
N TRP A 23 4.47 -8.53 8.10
CA TRP A 23 3.95 -7.26 7.62
C TRP A 23 2.50 -7.36 7.19
N SER A 24 1.81 -6.23 7.17
CA SER A 24 0.48 -6.12 6.62
C SER A 24 0.40 -5.13 5.47
N ALA A 25 -0.32 -5.56 4.43
CA ALA A 25 -0.93 -4.68 3.46
C ALA A 25 -2.34 -4.34 3.94
N ILE A 26 -2.64 -3.05 4.05
CA ILE A 26 -3.93 -2.56 4.52
C ILE A 26 -4.56 -1.68 3.45
N LEU A 27 -5.76 -2.07 3.03
CA LEU A 27 -6.58 -1.38 2.05
C LEU A 27 -7.78 -0.75 2.76
N LYS A 28 -7.91 0.57 2.63
CA LYS A 28 -8.93 1.37 3.33
C LYS A 28 -9.64 2.31 2.37
N ASP A 29 -10.71 2.93 2.89
CA ASP A 29 -11.51 3.95 2.20
C ASP A 29 -11.96 3.51 0.80
N TYR A 30 -12.72 2.42 0.75
CA TYR A 30 -13.20 1.89 -0.51
C TYR A 30 -14.29 2.78 -1.11
N ARG A 31 -14.13 3.17 -2.37
CA ARG A 31 -15.08 3.99 -3.12
C ARG A 31 -15.39 3.35 -4.46
N LYS A 32 -16.60 3.60 -4.96
CA LYS A 32 -16.97 3.19 -6.32
C LYS A 32 -16.30 4.14 -7.32
N ASN A 33 -15.67 3.57 -8.35
CA ASN A 33 -15.22 4.35 -9.49
C ASN A 33 -16.38 4.63 -10.47
N ASP A 34 -16.09 5.32 -11.58
CA ASP A 34 -17.06 5.68 -12.62
C ASP A 34 -17.78 4.48 -13.25
N ARG A 35 -17.24 3.27 -13.10
CA ARG A 35 -17.83 2.00 -13.57
C ARG A 35 -18.58 1.25 -12.46
N GLY A 36 -18.73 1.85 -11.28
CA GLY A 36 -19.39 1.25 -10.12
C GLY A 36 -18.58 0.20 -9.37
N ILE A 37 -17.30 -0.02 -9.74
CA ILE A 37 -16.42 -1.01 -9.10
C ILE A 37 -15.87 -0.43 -7.80
N LEU A 38 -16.00 -1.17 -6.71
CA LEU A 38 -15.49 -0.79 -5.40
C LEU A 38 -13.97 -1.00 -5.32
N GLN A 39 -13.22 0.08 -5.13
CA GLN A 39 -11.75 0.07 -5.08
C GLN A 39 -11.26 0.84 -3.84
N PRO A 40 -10.15 0.42 -3.19
CA PRO A 40 -9.59 1.18 -2.08
C PRO A 40 -8.97 2.49 -2.59
N THR A 41 -9.10 3.57 -1.82
CA THR A 41 -8.39 4.84 -2.09
C THR A 41 -7.17 5.02 -1.18
N VAL A 42 -6.91 4.09 -0.27
CA VAL A 42 -5.73 4.11 0.61
C VAL A 42 -5.07 2.73 0.61
N PHE A 43 -3.75 2.73 0.42
CA PHE A 43 -2.89 1.57 0.62
C PHE A 43 -1.81 1.91 1.66
N GLN A 44 -1.70 1.07 2.68
CA GLN A 44 -0.69 1.19 3.72
C GLN A 44 0.07 -0.13 3.87
N ALA A 45 1.39 -0.06 4.03
CA ALA A 45 2.24 -1.21 4.33
C ALA A 45 2.91 -1.00 5.70
N VAL A 46 2.73 -1.95 6.61
CA VAL A 46 3.23 -1.86 8.00
C VAL A 46 4.05 -3.11 8.33
N TRP A 47 5.28 -2.94 8.80
CA TRP A 47 6.08 -4.00 9.41
C TRP A 47 5.84 -4.03 10.92
N TYR A 48 5.75 -5.22 11.50
CA TYR A 48 5.50 -5.43 12.92
C TYR A 48 6.78 -5.87 13.62
N TYR A 49 7.66 -4.92 13.96
CA TYR A 49 8.85 -5.22 14.76
C TYR A 49 8.47 -5.47 16.23
N PRO A 50 9.28 -6.23 16.99
CA PRO A 50 9.05 -6.41 18.42
C PRO A 50 9.00 -5.08 19.20
N GLU A 51 9.76 -4.08 18.77
CA GLU A 51 9.91 -2.80 19.46
C GLU A 51 8.77 -1.83 19.12
N ALA A 52 8.33 -1.80 17.85
CA ALA A 52 7.27 -0.92 17.36
C ALA A 52 6.79 -1.29 15.95
N ASP A 53 5.63 -0.79 15.57
CA ASP A 53 5.15 -0.86 14.19
C ASP A 53 5.87 0.18 13.32
N LEU A 54 6.36 -0.24 12.16
CA LEU A 54 6.93 0.65 11.15
C LEU A 54 5.98 0.78 9.97
N VAL A 55 5.42 1.97 9.77
CA VAL A 55 4.67 2.31 8.55
C VAL A 55 5.66 2.58 7.43
N TYR A 56 5.91 1.56 6.60
CA TYR A 56 6.83 1.63 5.47
C TYR A 56 6.25 2.40 4.28
N PHE A 57 4.93 2.30 4.09
CA PHE A 57 4.22 3.01 3.02
C PHE A 57 2.86 3.47 3.51
N ASP A 58 2.49 4.71 3.22
CA ASP A 58 1.16 5.26 3.46
C ASP A 58 0.76 6.18 2.30
N GLY A 59 -0.08 5.65 1.40
CA GLY A 59 -0.38 6.30 0.13
C GLY A 59 -1.86 6.37 -0.18
N LYS A 60 -2.24 7.46 -0.85
CA LYS A 60 -3.56 7.62 -1.46
C LYS A 60 -3.53 7.13 -2.90
N ILE A 61 -4.53 6.36 -3.29
CA ILE A 61 -4.77 5.90 -4.65
C ILE A 61 -5.75 6.89 -5.30
N LEU A 62 -5.27 7.60 -6.31
CA LEU A 62 -6.09 8.53 -7.08
C LEU A 62 -6.81 7.76 -8.20
N SER A 63 -8.14 7.77 -8.18
CA SER A 63 -8.96 7.23 -9.26
C SER A 63 -9.08 8.25 -10.39
N SER A 64 -8.00 8.51 -11.14
CA SER A 64 -8.09 9.33 -12.35
C SER A 64 -7.95 8.46 -13.60
N VAL A 65 -9.06 7.89 -14.05
CA VAL A 65 -9.20 7.45 -15.45
C VAL A 65 -9.22 8.64 -16.43
N ALA A 66 -9.38 9.88 -15.93
CA ALA A 66 -9.37 11.08 -16.76
C ALA A 66 -7.97 11.64 -17.11
N ASN A 67 -6.90 11.26 -16.39
CA ASN A 67 -5.59 11.94 -16.52
C ASN A 67 -4.55 11.22 -17.39
N LEU A 68 -4.84 10.02 -17.91
CA LEU A 68 -3.93 9.31 -18.82
C LEU A 68 -4.26 9.47 -20.31
N ILE A 69 -5.41 10.06 -20.67
CA ILE A 69 -5.82 10.25 -22.07
C ILE A 69 -5.61 11.71 -22.55
N LEU A 70 -5.27 12.65 -21.65
CA LEU A 70 -5.11 14.08 -21.98
C LEU A 70 -3.69 14.62 -21.72
N ARG A 71 -2.64 13.86 -22.06
CA ARG A 71 -1.31 14.46 -22.31
C ARG A 71 -0.94 14.28 -23.77
N PRO A 72 -1.27 15.24 -24.66
CA PRO A 72 -0.88 15.20 -26.06
C PRO A 72 0.53 15.75 -26.32
N ASP A 73 1.33 16.06 -25.29
CA ASP A 73 2.50 16.91 -25.47
C ASP A 73 3.78 16.24 -24.92
N PHE A 74 4.31 15.29 -25.70
CA PHE A 74 5.75 15.07 -25.92
C PHE A 74 5.95 14.61 -27.36
#